data_AF-A0A419NEK4-F1
#
_entry.id   AF-A0A419NEK4-F1
#
_cell.length_a   1.000
_cell.length_b   1.000
_cell.length_c   1.000
_cell.angle_alpha   90.00
_cell.angle_beta   90.00
_cell.angle_gamma   90.00
#
_symmetry.space_group_name_H-M   'P 1'
#
loop_
_entity.id
_entity.type
_entity.pdbx_description
1 polymer ?
#
loop_
_entity_poly.entity_id
_entity_poly.type
_entity_poly.pdbx_seq_one_letter_code
_entity_poly.pdbx_strand_id
1 'polypeptide(L)'
;MSLTALTLSKKHLETERESLREHYERESKRIASELVKINEQLNFVSAGLDEDLLNIGMSVVNFGDVKCSSERRGCVTDAINDLATGAKILSEKYFGTKDYAHWSDQREDHQHGYGPRHGSIVFRVSLTNDALMKVRRGGLTEGDIEAAIYCLMNIDEINKQKKSAIQAA
;
A
#
# COMPACT_ATOMS: atom_id res chain seq x y z
N MET A 1 49.13 16.67 26.21
CA MET A 1 48.72 15.70 25.16
C MET A 1 49.45 16.03 23.87
N SER A 2 49.87 15.04 23.09
CA SER A 2 50.49 15.28 21.77
C SER A 2 49.43 15.63 20.72
N LEU A 3 49.84 16.30 19.65
CA LEU A 3 48.98 16.58 18.48
C LEU A 3 48.44 15.29 17.84
N THR A 4 49.21 14.20 17.89
CA THR A 4 48.78 12.88 17.41
C THR A 4 47.64 12.31 18.26
N ALA A 5 47.73 12.42 19.59
CA ALA A 5 46.68 11.96 20.50
C ALA A 5 45.37 12.77 20.33
N LEU A 6 45.48 14.09 20.17
CA LEU A 6 44.32 14.97 19.92
C LEU A 6 43.66 14.67 18.57
N THR A 7 44.44 14.44 17.52
CA THR A 7 43.92 14.09 16.19
C THR A 7 43.18 12.74 16.21
N LEU A 8 43.72 11.73 16.91
CA LEU A 8 43.06 10.44 17.06
C LEU A 8 41.75 10.54 17.86
N SER A 9 41.77 11.31 18.96
CA SER A 9 40.57 11.54 19.78
C SER A 9 39.48 12.29 18.99
N LYS A 10 39.84 13.32 18.21
CA LYS A 10 38.90 14.01 17.31
C LYS A 10 38.25 13.05 16.32
N LYS A 11 39.03 12.21 15.64
CA LYS A 11 38.51 11.23 14.66
C LYS A 11 37.55 10.23 15.31
N HIS A 12 37.86 9.79 16.52
CA HIS A 12 36.98 8.89 17.27
C HIS A 12 35.64 9.55 17.57
N LEU A 13 35.66 10.78 18.10
CA LEU A 13 34.44 11.55 18.39
C LEU A 13 33.62 11.85 17.11
N GLU A 14 34.27 12.14 15.98
CA GLU A 14 33.58 12.34 14.69
C GLU A 14 32.87 11.06 14.22
N THR A 15 33.51 9.90 14.40
CA THR A 15 32.93 8.59 14.05
C THR A 15 31.77 8.23 14.96
N GLU A 16 31.93 8.46 16.26
CA GLU A 16 30.87 8.24 17.26
C GLU A 16 29.67 9.15 17.01
N ARG A 17 29.91 10.44 16.70
CA ARG A 17 28.84 11.37 16.34
C ARG A 17 28.06 10.91 15.11
N GLU A 18 28.76 10.41 14.09
CA GLU A 18 28.10 9.93 12.88
C GLU A 18 27.27 8.67 13.13
N SER A 19 27.80 7.69 13.88
CA SER A 19 27.06 6.48 14.20
C SER A 19 25.82 6.76 15.07
N LEU A 20 25.92 7.68 16.03
CA LEU A 20 24.76 8.13 16.81
C LEU A 20 23.71 8.80 15.93
N ARG A 21 24.13 9.61 14.96
CA ARG A 21 23.22 10.26 14.02
C ARG A 21 22.49 9.24 13.14
N GLU A 22 23.22 8.30 12.54
CA GLU A 22 22.63 7.23 11.72
C GLU A 22 21.63 6.38 12.52
N HIS A 23 21.98 6.06 13.77
CA HIS A 23 21.09 5.33 14.67
C HIS A 23 19.82 6.13 14.99
N TYR A 24 19.97 7.42 15.35
CA TYR A 24 18.83 8.30 15.61
C TYR A 24 17.92 8.43 14.38
N GLU A 25 18.48 8.66 13.19
CA GLU A 25 17.71 8.77 11.95
C GLU A 25 16.95 7.47 11.63
N ARG A 26 17.57 6.31 11.89
CA ARG A 26 16.92 5.00 11.72
C ARG A 26 15.76 4.81 12.70
N GLU A 27 16.00 5.05 13.98
CA GLU A 27 14.98 4.86 15.02
C GLU A 27 13.84 5.88 14.89
N SER A 28 14.15 7.13 14.53
CA SER A 28 13.14 8.14 14.25
C SER A 28 12.23 7.72 13.08
N LYS A 29 12.80 7.20 11.99
CA LYS A 29 12.02 6.65 10.87
C LYS A 29 11.18 5.43 11.27
N ARG A 30 11.74 4.52 12.07
CA ARG A 30 11.03 3.35 12.60
C ARG A 30 9.83 3.78 13.43
N ILE A 31 10.04 4.63 14.43
CA ILE A 31 8.98 5.13 15.32
C ILE A 31 7.92 5.90 14.53
N ALA A 32 8.31 6.78 13.60
CA ALA A 32 7.36 7.48 12.75
C ALA A 32 6.48 6.51 11.94
N SER A 33 7.07 5.45 11.38
CA SER A 33 6.31 4.42 10.65
C SER A 33 5.36 3.63 11.55
N GLU A 34 5.74 3.37 12.80
CA GLU A 34 4.89 2.69 13.79
C GLU A 34 3.73 3.57 14.24
N LEU A 35 3.97 4.87 14.46
CA LEU A 35 2.92 5.83 14.77
C LEU A 35 1.86 5.92 13.67
N VAL A 36 2.28 5.98 12.40
CA VAL A 36 1.34 5.99 11.28
C VAL A 36 0.46 4.74 11.30
N LYS A 37 1.04 3.55 11.50
CA LYS A 37 0.28 2.29 11.56
C LYS A 37 -0.73 2.27 12.71
N ILE A 38 -0.32 2.72 13.90
CA ILE A 38 -1.21 2.77 15.08
C ILE A 38 -2.35 3.77 14.84
N ASN A 39 -2.05 4.94 14.27
CA ASN A 39 -3.06 5.93 13.93
C ASN A 39 -4.04 5.41 12.87
N GLU A 40 -3.56 4.65 11.86
CA GLU A 40 -4.44 3.98 10.89
C GLU A 40 -5.41 3.03 11.58
N GLN A 41 -4.93 2.17 12.49
CA GLN A 41 -5.78 1.24 13.23
C GLN A 41 -6.81 1.96 14.10
N LEU A 42 -6.40 3.00 14.85
CA LEU A 42 -7.32 3.82 15.65
C LEU A 42 -8.38 4.49 14.77
N ASN A 43 -7.99 5.00 13.61
CA ASN A 43 -8.90 5.62 12.66
C ASN A 43 -9.90 4.61 12.06
N PHE A 44 -9.48 3.37 11.78
CA PHE A 44 -10.38 2.33 11.30
C PHE A 44 -11.40 1.91 12.36
N VAL A 45 -10.95 1.67 13.60
CA VAL A 45 -11.82 1.31 14.72
C VAL A 45 -12.82 2.43 15.01
N SER A 46 -12.37 3.69 15.03
CA SER A 46 -13.26 4.83 15.26
C SER A 46 -14.26 5.08 14.12
N ALA A 47 -13.91 4.69 12.88
CA ALA A 47 -14.81 4.72 11.74
C ALA A 47 -15.80 3.53 11.71
N GLY A 48 -15.70 2.58 12.65
CA GLY A 48 -16.57 1.41 12.71
C GLY A 48 -16.27 0.37 11.62
N LEU A 49 -15.05 0.39 11.06
CA LEU A 49 -14.61 -0.64 10.13
C LEU A 49 -14.22 -1.91 10.89
N ASP A 50 -14.52 -3.05 10.30
CA ASP A 50 -14.17 -4.36 10.86
C ASP A 50 -12.66 -4.60 10.70
N GLU A 51 -11.94 -4.59 11.81
CA GLU A 51 -10.49 -4.71 11.83
C GLU A 51 -9.99 -6.05 11.29
N ASP A 52 -10.70 -7.15 11.56
CA ASP A 52 -10.30 -8.48 11.12
C ASP A 52 -10.44 -8.61 9.61
N LEU A 53 -11.58 -8.15 9.05
CA LEU A 53 -11.79 -8.11 7.61
C LEU A 53 -10.82 -7.14 6.91
N LEU A 54 -10.50 -6.01 7.53
CA LEU A 54 -9.50 -5.09 6.99
C LEU A 54 -8.11 -5.73 6.93
N ASN A 55 -7.66 -6.37 8.02
CA ASN A 55 -6.34 -6.97 8.10
C ASN A 55 -6.18 -8.09 7.07
N ILE A 56 -7.17 -8.98 6.97
CA ILE A 56 -7.18 -10.04 5.96
C ILE A 56 -7.26 -9.42 4.55
N GLY A 57 -8.20 -8.51 4.32
CA GLY A 57 -8.44 -7.93 3.01
C GLY A 57 -7.23 -7.15 2.48
N MET A 58 -6.57 -6.35 3.33
CA MET A 58 -5.33 -5.63 2.99
C MET A 58 -4.15 -6.58 2.72
N SER A 59 -4.15 -7.78 3.30
CA SER A 59 -3.18 -8.82 2.95
C SER A 59 -3.47 -9.46 1.59
N VAL A 60 -4.69 -9.32 1.06
CA VAL A 60 -5.15 -9.96 -0.18
C VAL A 60 -5.12 -9.01 -1.37
N VAL A 61 -5.63 -7.78 -1.21
CA VAL A 61 -5.81 -6.81 -2.30
C VAL A 61 -5.07 -5.50 -2.04
N ASN A 62 -4.43 -4.98 -3.08
CA ASN A 62 -3.87 -3.64 -3.14
C ASN A 62 -4.76 -2.74 -3.99
N PHE A 63 -5.02 -1.53 -3.52
CA PHE A 63 -5.78 -0.54 -4.26
C PHE A 63 -5.30 0.89 -3.97
N GLY A 64 -5.54 1.78 -4.93
CA GLY A 64 -5.26 3.21 -4.79
C GLY A 64 -6.47 4.02 -4.35
N ASP A 65 -6.37 5.33 -4.54
CA ASP A 65 -7.45 6.29 -4.30
C ASP A 65 -8.34 6.44 -5.55
N VAL A 66 -9.66 6.32 -5.37
CA VAL A 66 -10.66 6.38 -6.43
C VAL A 66 -10.91 7.82 -6.91
N LYS A 67 -10.59 8.85 -6.12
CA LYS A 67 -10.65 10.29 -6.50
C LYS A 67 -11.92 10.73 -7.25
N CYS A 68 -13.08 10.17 -6.92
CA CYS A 68 -14.34 10.43 -7.61
C CYS A 68 -14.36 10.11 -9.12
N SER A 69 -13.41 9.33 -9.63
CA SER A 69 -13.32 8.95 -11.05
C SER A 69 -14.25 7.77 -11.38
N SER A 70 -15.05 7.90 -12.44
CA SER A 70 -15.95 6.83 -12.89
C SER A 70 -15.18 5.60 -13.39
N GLU A 71 -14.07 5.82 -14.09
CA GLU A 71 -13.23 4.74 -14.61
C GLU A 71 -12.54 3.96 -13.48
N ARG A 72 -12.01 4.67 -12.46
CA ARG A 72 -11.46 4.01 -11.27
C ARG A 72 -12.52 3.22 -10.51
N ARG A 73 -13.75 3.74 -10.39
CA ARG A 73 -14.89 2.99 -9.83
C ARG A 73 -15.23 1.76 -10.67
N GLY A 74 -15.16 1.86 -12.00
CA GLY A 74 -15.28 0.73 -12.91
C GLY A 74 -14.25 -0.36 -12.60
N CYS A 75 -12.98 0.01 -12.41
CA CYS A 75 -11.93 -0.94 -12.00
C CYS A 75 -12.24 -1.63 -10.67
N VAL A 76 -12.78 -0.90 -9.69
CA VAL A 76 -13.19 -1.47 -8.39
C VAL A 76 -14.35 -2.45 -8.56
N THR A 77 -15.38 -2.08 -9.31
CA THR A 77 -16.54 -2.94 -9.57
C THR A 77 -16.12 -4.22 -10.30
N ASP A 78 -15.27 -4.12 -11.32
CA ASP A 78 -14.74 -5.28 -12.03
C ASP A 78 -13.89 -6.17 -11.11
N ALA A 79 -13.09 -5.57 -10.23
CA ALA A 79 -12.32 -6.29 -9.24
C ALA A 79 -13.20 -7.07 -8.25
N ILE A 80 -14.27 -6.45 -7.75
CA ILE A 80 -15.24 -7.10 -6.85
C ILE A 80 -15.90 -8.29 -7.56
N ASN A 81 -16.35 -8.09 -8.80
CA ASN A 81 -16.99 -9.15 -9.59
C ASN A 81 -16.03 -10.32 -9.88
N ASP A 82 -14.77 -10.03 -10.19
CA ASP A 82 -13.76 -11.06 -10.41
C ASP A 82 -13.44 -11.82 -9.11
N LEU A 83 -13.26 -11.11 -7.99
CA LEU A 83 -13.08 -11.73 -6.67
C LEU A 83 -14.24 -12.67 -6.32
N ALA A 84 -15.48 -12.21 -6.51
CA ALA A 84 -16.69 -12.99 -6.27
C ALA A 84 -16.79 -14.26 -7.15
N THR A 85 -16.04 -14.32 -8.25
CA THR A 85 -15.98 -15.49 -9.16
C THR A 85 -14.67 -16.26 -9.07
N GLY A 86 -13.86 -16.01 -8.03
CA GLY A 86 -12.64 -16.75 -7.71
C GLY A 86 -11.33 -16.09 -8.14
N ALA A 87 -11.33 -14.77 -8.39
CA ALA A 87 -10.15 -13.96 -8.70
C ALA A 87 -9.37 -14.41 -9.95
N LYS A 88 -10.06 -14.89 -10.98
CA LYS A 88 -9.43 -15.46 -12.18
C LYS A 88 -8.61 -14.41 -12.91
N ILE A 89 -9.20 -13.24 -13.14
CA ILE A 89 -8.57 -12.15 -13.84
C ILE A 89 -7.47 -11.52 -12.98
N LEU A 90 -7.77 -11.23 -11.73
CA LEU A 90 -6.87 -10.60 -10.78
C LEU A 90 -5.63 -11.44 -10.47
N SER A 91 -5.70 -12.76 -10.70
CA SER A 91 -4.54 -13.65 -10.61
C SER A 91 -3.50 -13.45 -11.71
N GLU A 92 -3.91 -12.91 -12.87
CA GLU A 92 -3.06 -12.74 -14.04
C GLU A 92 -2.73 -11.27 -14.31
N LYS A 93 -3.69 -10.38 -14.09
CA LYS A 93 -3.61 -8.95 -14.36
C LYS A 93 -4.16 -8.10 -13.22
N TYR A 94 -3.90 -6.80 -13.28
CA TYR A 94 -4.58 -5.81 -12.46
C TYR A 94 -5.59 -5.03 -13.29
N PHE A 95 -6.61 -4.50 -12.62
CA PHE A 95 -7.53 -3.52 -13.19
C PHE A 95 -7.00 -2.13 -12.91
N GLY A 96 -6.84 -1.27 -13.92
CA GLY A 96 -6.15 0.01 -13.72
C GLY A 96 -6.64 1.15 -14.59
N THR A 97 -6.20 2.35 -14.22
CA THR A 97 -6.33 3.53 -15.06
C THR A 97 -4.98 4.20 -15.24
N LYS A 98 -4.81 4.89 -16.37
CA LYS A 98 -3.60 5.66 -16.68
C LYS A 98 -3.93 7.11 -17.02
N ASP A 99 -2.91 7.94 -16.85
CA ASP A 99 -2.89 9.28 -17.42
C ASP A 99 -1.95 9.30 -18.64
N TYR A 100 -2.38 9.96 -19.71
CA TYR A 100 -1.57 10.18 -20.91
C TYR A 100 -1.87 11.54 -21.53
N ALA A 101 -0.83 12.38 -21.65
CA ALA A 101 -0.93 13.74 -22.18
C ALA A 101 -2.04 14.55 -21.48
N HIS A 102 -3.12 14.89 -22.18
CA HIS A 102 -4.25 15.67 -21.64
C HIS A 102 -5.44 14.80 -21.21
N TRP A 103 -5.33 13.48 -21.32
CA TRP A 103 -6.36 12.54 -20.91
C TRP A 103 -5.98 11.90 -19.58
N SER A 104 -6.92 11.93 -18.63
CA SER A 104 -6.76 11.33 -17.31
C SER A 104 -7.66 10.12 -17.15
N ASP A 105 -7.25 9.21 -16.26
CA ASP A 105 -8.02 8.04 -15.83
C ASP A 105 -8.54 7.14 -16.95
N GLN A 106 -7.81 7.02 -18.06
CA GLN A 106 -8.17 6.10 -19.13
C GLN A 106 -8.01 4.65 -18.65
N ARG A 107 -9.04 3.81 -18.86
CA ARG A 107 -8.99 2.38 -18.50
C ARG A 107 -7.82 1.67 -19.18
N GLU A 108 -7.01 0.98 -18.40
CA GLU A 108 -5.83 0.26 -18.86
C GLU A 108 -5.50 -0.89 -17.89
N ASP A 109 -5.72 -2.13 -18.34
CA ASP A 109 -5.50 -3.35 -17.56
C ASP A 109 -4.26 -4.08 -18.09
N HIS A 110 -3.36 -4.48 -17.21
CA HIS A 110 -2.14 -5.20 -17.61
C HIS A 110 -1.82 -6.36 -16.69
N GLN A 111 -1.09 -7.32 -17.26
CA GLN A 111 -0.46 -8.38 -16.50
C GLN A 111 0.43 -7.83 -15.38
N HIS A 112 0.53 -8.59 -14.30
CA HIS A 112 1.41 -8.23 -13.18
C HIS A 112 2.85 -8.07 -13.66
N GLY A 113 3.48 -6.94 -13.31
CA GLY A 113 4.84 -6.58 -13.75
C GLY A 113 4.91 -5.84 -15.09
N TYR A 114 3.78 -5.65 -15.78
CA TYR A 114 3.70 -4.91 -17.04
C TYR A 114 2.89 -3.61 -16.90
N GLY A 115 3.03 -2.72 -17.88
CA GLY A 115 2.37 -1.42 -17.90
C GLY A 115 2.24 -0.85 -19.32
N PRO A 116 1.62 0.33 -19.45
CA PRO A 116 1.32 0.92 -20.74
C PRO A 116 2.59 1.37 -21.45
N ARG A 117 2.59 1.30 -22.79
CA ARG A 117 3.69 1.85 -23.61
C ARG A 117 3.80 3.37 -23.50
N HIS A 118 2.67 4.04 -23.28
CA HIS A 118 2.57 5.48 -23.17
C HIS A 118 1.63 5.87 -22.03
N GLY A 119 2.04 6.89 -21.27
CA GLY A 119 1.38 7.29 -20.05
C GLY A 119 1.89 6.53 -18.84
N SER A 120 1.23 6.73 -17.70
CA SER A 120 1.57 6.10 -16.43
C SER A 120 0.32 5.63 -15.72
N ILE A 121 0.36 4.43 -15.14
CA ILE A 121 -0.72 3.95 -14.26
C ILE A 121 -0.84 4.88 -13.05
N VAL A 122 -2.04 5.39 -12.80
CA VAL A 122 -2.34 6.31 -11.69
C VAL A 122 -3.32 5.73 -10.67
N PHE A 123 -3.93 4.59 -11.00
CA PHE A 123 -4.76 3.80 -10.11
C PHE A 123 -4.72 2.35 -10.57
N ARG A 124 -4.73 1.41 -9.61
CA ARG A 124 -4.94 0.00 -9.89
C ARG A 124 -5.57 -0.71 -8.72
N VAL A 125 -6.28 -1.78 -9.01
CA VAL A 125 -6.67 -2.84 -8.07
C VAL A 125 -5.97 -4.13 -8.49
N SER A 126 -5.19 -4.71 -7.60
CA SER A 126 -4.42 -5.93 -7.86
C SER A 126 -4.38 -6.82 -6.63
N LEU A 127 -4.15 -8.13 -6.82
CA LEU A 127 -3.76 -8.98 -5.69
C LEU A 127 -2.39 -8.57 -5.15
N THR A 128 -2.16 -8.83 -3.86
CA THR A 128 -0.82 -8.79 -3.26
C THR A 128 0.01 -9.97 -3.76
N ASN A 129 1.33 -9.92 -3.59
CA ASN A 129 2.21 -11.04 -3.93
C ASN A 129 1.85 -12.31 -3.13
N ASP A 130 1.47 -12.15 -1.86
CA ASP A 130 1.09 -13.27 -1.01
C ASP A 130 -0.21 -13.91 -1.49
N ALA A 131 -1.21 -13.11 -1.87
CA ALA A 131 -2.45 -13.60 -2.48
C ALA A 131 -2.19 -14.29 -3.82
N LEU A 132 -1.32 -13.75 -4.68
CA LEU A 132 -0.93 -14.42 -5.93
C LEU A 132 -0.29 -15.78 -5.67
N MET A 133 0.51 -15.92 -4.60
CA MET A 133 1.08 -17.20 -4.20
C MET A 133 0.02 -18.17 -3.66
N LYS A 134 -0.98 -17.68 -2.90
CA LYS A 134 -2.12 -18.50 -2.47
C LYS A 134 -2.90 -19.06 -3.66
N VAL A 135 -3.22 -18.20 -4.64
CA VAL A 135 -3.92 -18.63 -5.87
C VAL A 135 -3.17 -19.77 -6.56
N ARG A 136 -1.84 -19.66 -6.70
CA ARG A 136 -1.00 -20.71 -7.31
C ARG A 136 -0.95 -22.03 -6.53
N ARG A 137 -1.19 -22.00 -5.21
CA ARG A 137 -1.06 -23.16 -4.32
C ARG A 137 -2.38 -23.85 -4.00
N GLY A 138 -3.51 -23.24 -4.34
CA GLY A 138 -4.83 -23.81 -4.03
C GLY A 138 -6.01 -22.86 -4.12
N GLY A 139 -5.80 -21.60 -4.54
CA GLY A 139 -6.87 -20.60 -4.60
C GLY A 139 -6.90 -19.68 -3.38
N LEU A 140 -7.73 -18.63 -3.45
CA LEU A 140 -8.12 -17.84 -2.29
C LEU A 140 -9.23 -18.57 -1.53
N THR A 141 -9.22 -18.50 -0.21
CA THR A 141 -10.33 -19.01 0.61
C THR A 141 -11.54 -18.09 0.50
N GLU A 142 -12.73 -18.57 0.87
CA GLU A 142 -13.94 -17.73 0.91
C GLU A 142 -13.75 -16.52 1.83
N GLY A 143 -13.09 -16.70 2.98
CA GLY A 143 -12.77 -15.60 3.89
C GLY A 143 -11.77 -14.58 3.31
N ASP A 144 -10.78 -15.04 2.53
CA ASP A 144 -9.87 -14.11 1.82
C ASP A 144 -10.66 -13.24 0.80
N ILE A 145 -11.60 -13.85 0.08
CA ILE A 145 -12.43 -13.18 -0.93
C ILE A 145 -13.38 -12.19 -0.27
N GLU A 146 -14.09 -12.61 0.78
CA GLU A 146 -15.02 -11.76 1.53
C GLU A 146 -14.30 -10.53 2.11
N ALA A 147 -13.17 -10.73 2.76
CA ALA A 147 -12.36 -9.65 3.31
C ALA A 147 -11.82 -8.70 2.24
N ALA A 148 -11.37 -9.23 1.08
CA ALA A 148 -10.93 -8.39 -0.03
C ALA A 148 -12.07 -7.55 -0.61
N ILE A 149 -13.26 -8.13 -0.80
CA ILE A 149 -14.46 -7.41 -1.25
C ILE A 149 -14.85 -6.35 -0.23
N TYR A 150 -14.83 -6.68 1.07
CA TYR A 150 -15.11 -5.73 2.15
C TYR A 150 -14.22 -4.49 2.05
N CYS A 151 -12.91 -4.66 1.85
CA CYS A 151 -11.98 -3.56 1.66
C CYS A 151 -12.31 -2.71 0.42
N LEU A 152 -12.65 -3.35 -0.70
CA LEU A 152 -12.99 -2.63 -1.93
C LEU A 152 -14.32 -1.88 -1.84
N MET A 153 -15.31 -2.42 -1.12
CA MET A 153 -16.58 -1.74 -0.86
C MET A 153 -16.41 -0.51 0.05
N ASN A 154 -15.45 -0.56 0.97
CA ASN A 154 -15.14 0.53 1.91
C ASN A 154 -13.92 1.38 1.48
N ILE A 155 -13.51 1.30 0.20
CA ILE A 155 -12.27 1.88 -0.31
C ILE A 155 -12.13 3.37 -0.03
N ASP A 156 -13.21 4.15 -0.14
CA ASP A 156 -13.20 5.59 0.07
C ASP A 156 -12.95 5.94 1.54
N GLU A 157 -13.65 5.28 2.46
CA GLU A 157 -13.49 5.52 3.90
C GLU A 157 -12.10 5.05 4.37
N ILE A 158 -11.65 3.88 3.91
CA ILE A 158 -10.30 3.37 4.18
C ILE A 158 -9.24 4.37 3.71
N ASN A 159 -9.32 4.87 2.47
CA ASN A 159 -8.34 5.82 1.93
C ASN A 159 -8.36 7.15 2.69
N LYS A 160 -9.54 7.61 3.11
CA LYS A 160 -9.70 8.79 3.95
C LYS A 160 -9.00 8.59 5.30
N GLN A 161 -9.24 7.48 5.98
CA GLN A 161 -8.64 7.19 7.28
C GLN A 161 -7.12 7.03 7.22
N LYS A 162 -6.59 6.41 6.15
CA LYS A 162 -5.13 6.34 5.89
C LYS A 162 -4.50 7.71 5.70
N LYS A 163 -5.14 8.60 4.91
CA LYS A 163 -4.64 9.97 4.73
C LYS A 163 -4.65 10.76 6.04
N SER A 164 -5.71 10.63 6.84
CA SER A 164 -5.81 11.28 8.14
C SER A 164 -4.73 10.80 9.11
N ALA A 165 -4.38 9.51 9.09
CA ALA A 165 -3.31 8.97 9.93
C ALA A 165 -1.93 9.53 9.59
N ILE A 166 -1.64 9.72 8.30
CA ILE A 166 -0.37 10.33 7.83
C ILE A 166 -0.30 11.82 8.22
N GLN A 167 -1.41 12.55 8.20
CA GLN A 167 -1.45 13.96 8.58
C GLN A 167 -1.33 14.18 10.10
N ALA A 168 -1.71 13.18 10.90
CA ALA A 168 -1.66 13.22 12.35
C ALA A 168 -0.30 12.78 12.94
N ALA A 169 0.58 12.20 12.13
CA ALA A 169 1.92 11.73 12.49
C ALA A 169 3.01 12.75 12.09
#